data_AF-A0A965GUV7-F1
#
_entry.id   AF-A0A965GUV7-F1
#
_cell.length_a   1.000
_cell.length_b   1.000
_cell.length_c   1.000
_cell.angle_alpha   90.00
_cell.angle_beta   90.00
_cell.angle_gamma   90.00
#
_symmetry.space_group_name_H-M   'P 1'
#
loop_
_entity.id
_entity.type
_entity.pdbx_description
1 polymer ?
#
loop_
_entity_poly.entity_id
_entity_poly.type
_entity_poly.pdbx_seq_one_letter_code
_entity_poly.pdbx_strand_id
1 'polypeptide(L)'
;VDHARDELSRKRSVDEIVSNIGATEIRRVGHWLATNSQPTAKIATNHLVDSNANELSDYALAVWSDRTYLVLGPRFVPDSPAKRRAVDLSLRFAESPTKSLCRSLLRQGVEWFVVDQRLTKNRSWQVCATTAYQSENFEVLQLEP
;
A
#
# COMPACT_ATOMS: atom_id res chain seq x y z
N VAL A 1 -46.17 5.75 -13.39
CA VAL A 1 -44.98 6.50 -13.85
C VAL A 1 -43.85 6.13 -12.92
N ASP A 2 -42.91 5.35 -13.45
CA ASP A 2 -41.95 4.50 -12.74
C ASP A 2 -40.66 5.28 -12.43
N HIS A 3 -40.77 6.36 -11.65
CA HIS A 3 -39.67 7.30 -11.40
C HIS A 3 -38.54 6.76 -10.49
N ALA A 4 -38.73 5.61 -9.85
CA ALA A 4 -37.76 5.06 -8.90
C ALA A 4 -36.66 4.20 -9.55
N ARG A 5 -36.81 3.82 -10.83
CA ARG A 5 -35.85 2.95 -11.53
C ARG A 5 -34.78 3.70 -12.31
N ASP A 6 -34.93 5.01 -12.49
CA ASP A 6 -34.03 5.78 -13.37
C ASP A 6 -32.86 6.46 -12.63
N GLU A 7 -32.94 6.62 -11.30
CA GLU A 7 -31.86 7.24 -10.52
C GLU A 7 -30.64 6.33 -10.31
N LEU A 8 -30.82 5.01 -10.45
CA LEU A 8 -29.73 4.02 -10.37
C LEU A 8 -28.96 3.86 -11.69
N SER A 9 -29.41 4.49 -12.78
CA SER A 9 -28.77 4.39 -14.11
C SER A 9 -27.83 5.56 -14.44
N ARG A 10 -27.51 6.43 -13.47
CA ARG A 10 -26.39 7.36 -13.60
C ARG A 10 -25.11 6.53 -13.73
N LYS A 11 -24.73 6.25 -14.98
CA LYS A 11 -23.39 5.88 -15.39
C LYS A 11 -22.48 6.99 -14.89
N ARG A 12 -22.04 6.91 -13.64
CA ARG A 12 -20.86 7.64 -13.18
C ARG A 12 -19.80 7.34 -14.22
N SER A 13 -19.23 8.37 -14.83
CA SER A 13 -18.18 8.13 -15.82
C SER A 13 -17.09 7.32 -15.14
N VAL A 14 -16.39 6.47 -15.89
CA VAL A 14 -15.25 5.73 -15.35
C VAL A 14 -14.29 6.70 -14.65
N ASP A 15 -14.12 7.91 -15.20
CA ASP A 15 -13.31 8.99 -14.62
C ASP A 15 -13.81 9.46 -13.24
N GLU A 16 -15.12 9.56 -13.03
CA GLU A 16 -15.73 9.92 -11.74
C GLU A 16 -15.58 8.79 -10.70
N ILE A 17 -15.66 7.53 -11.13
CA ILE A 17 -15.37 6.38 -10.25
C ILE A 17 -13.88 6.35 -9.91
N VAL A 18 -13.02 6.59 -10.89
CA VAL A 18 -11.56 6.62 -10.79
C VAL A 18 -11.06 7.78 -9.91
N SER A 19 -11.73 8.94 -9.92
CA SER A 19 -11.43 10.04 -9.00
C SER A 19 -11.84 9.74 -7.55
N ASN A 20 -12.74 8.77 -7.33
CA ASN A 20 -13.19 8.36 -6.00
C ASN A 20 -12.36 7.23 -5.38
N ILE A 21 -11.41 6.62 -6.13
CA ILE A 21 -10.54 5.54 -5.63
C ILE A 21 -9.16 6.09 -5.27
N GLY A 22 -9.05 6.57 -4.02
CA GLY A 22 -7.82 7.06 -3.41
C GLY A 22 -7.38 8.44 -3.88
N ALA A 23 -6.51 9.07 -3.10
CA ALA A 23 -5.91 10.35 -3.45
C ALA A 23 -5.06 10.25 -4.74
N THR A 24 -4.96 11.33 -5.52
CA THR A 24 -4.17 11.38 -6.76
C THR A 24 -2.75 10.82 -6.60
N GLU A 25 -2.14 11.04 -5.46
CA GLU A 25 -0.78 10.61 -5.18
C GLU A 25 -0.65 9.08 -5.06
N ILE A 26 -1.53 8.43 -4.31
CA ILE A 26 -1.49 6.96 -4.15
C ILE A 26 -1.78 6.25 -5.48
N ARG A 27 -2.57 6.89 -6.36
CA ARG A 27 -2.79 6.44 -7.74
C ARG A 27 -1.50 6.47 -8.56
N ARG A 28 -0.71 7.54 -8.45
CA ARG A 28 0.60 7.65 -9.14
C ARG A 28 1.57 6.58 -8.67
N VAL A 29 1.65 6.35 -7.36
CA VAL A 29 2.46 5.28 -6.78
C VAL A 29 2.02 3.91 -7.30
N GLY A 30 0.71 3.65 -7.31
CA GLY A 30 0.15 2.42 -7.86
C GLY A 30 0.52 2.20 -9.32
N HIS A 31 0.29 3.21 -10.18
CA HIS A 31 0.68 3.13 -11.60
C HIS A 31 2.19 2.95 -11.81
N TRP A 32 3.01 3.62 -11.00
CA TRP A 32 4.45 3.45 -11.05
C TRP A 32 4.82 2.00 -10.74
N LEU A 33 4.27 1.41 -9.68
CA LEU A 33 4.48 0.00 -9.34
C LEU A 33 4.00 -0.94 -10.46
N ALA A 34 2.82 -0.69 -11.03
CA ALA A 34 2.29 -1.49 -12.14
C ALA A 34 3.23 -1.53 -13.35
N THR A 35 3.98 -0.45 -13.57
CA THR A 35 4.88 -0.28 -14.72
C THR A 35 6.31 -0.79 -14.43
N ASN A 36 6.77 -0.68 -13.18
CA ASN A 36 8.18 -0.90 -12.82
C ASN A 36 8.44 -2.16 -11.98
N SER A 37 7.40 -2.93 -11.65
CA SER A 37 7.52 -4.20 -10.93
C SER A 37 6.96 -5.36 -11.75
N GLN A 38 7.43 -6.59 -11.48
CA GLN A 38 6.86 -7.79 -12.09
C GLN A 38 5.40 -7.98 -11.67
N PRO A 39 4.51 -8.54 -12.51
CA PRO A 39 3.11 -8.81 -12.13
C PRO A 39 2.97 -9.69 -10.88
N THR A 40 3.93 -10.59 -10.66
CA THR A 40 4.00 -11.47 -9.49
C THR A 40 4.63 -10.81 -8.26
N ALA A 41 5.14 -9.58 -8.39
CA ALA A 41 5.84 -8.90 -7.31
C ALA A 41 4.92 -8.70 -6.12
N LYS A 42 5.45 -9.02 -4.93
CA LYS A 42 4.73 -8.82 -3.68
C LYS A 42 5.17 -7.53 -3.00
N ILE A 43 4.19 -6.77 -2.55
CA ILE A 43 4.37 -5.44 -1.97
C ILE A 43 4.00 -5.45 -0.48
N ALA A 44 4.77 -4.73 0.34
CA ALA A 44 4.38 -4.39 1.70
C ALA A 44 4.25 -2.87 1.86
N THR A 45 3.51 -2.43 2.87
CA THR A 45 3.31 -1.00 3.14
C THR A 45 2.96 -0.74 4.60
N ASN A 46 3.29 0.47 5.10
CA ASN A 46 2.75 1.01 6.36
C ASN A 46 1.49 1.86 6.17
N HIS A 47 1.02 2.06 4.93
CA HIS A 47 -0.25 2.72 4.63
C HIS A 47 -1.45 1.81 4.96
N LEU A 48 -1.57 1.50 6.25
CA LEU A 48 -2.58 0.58 6.80
C LEU A 48 -3.55 1.32 7.72
N VAL A 49 -3.13 2.45 8.30
CA VAL A 49 -3.91 3.22 9.26
C VAL A 49 -3.86 4.70 8.90
N ASP A 50 -4.88 5.46 9.24
CA ASP A 50 -4.88 6.91 9.02
C ASP A 50 -4.02 7.59 10.09
N SER A 51 -3.86 8.90 9.99
CA SER A 51 -3.09 9.68 10.98
C SER A 51 -3.69 9.65 12.39
N ASN A 52 -4.93 9.18 12.56
CA ASN A 52 -5.61 9.00 13.84
C ASN A 52 -5.62 7.53 14.30
N ALA A 53 -4.81 6.67 13.67
CA ALA A 53 -4.75 5.24 13.91
C ALA A 53 -6.04 4.46 13.61
N ASN A 54 -6.98 5.04 12.86
CA ASN A 54 -8.11 4.28 12.34
C ASN A 54 -7.64 3.38 11.20
N GLU A 55 -8.17 2.17 11.14
CA GLU A 55 -7.86 1.22 10.08
C GLU A 55 -8.32 1.78 8.72
N LEU A 56 -7.36 2.04 7.81
CA LEU A 56 -7.68 2.53 6.48
C LEU A 56 -8.33 1.41 5.65
N SER A 57 -9.37 1.77 4.90
CA SER A 57 -9.92 0.97 3.80
C SER A 57 -9.47 1.49 2.44
N ASP A 58 -8.34 2.22 2.40
CA ASP A 58 -7.82 2.73 1.14
C ASP A 58 -7.13 1.58 0.38
N TYR A 59 -7.90 0.95 -0.51
CA TYR A 59 -7.40 -0.10 -1.40
C TYR A 59 -6.85 0.46 -2.70
N ALA A 60 -6.76 1.78 -2.87
CA ALA A 60 -6.33 2.38 -4.12
C ALA A 60 -4.94 1.90 -4.53
N LEU A 61 -4.01 1.76 -3.57
CA LEU A 61 -2.67 1.28 -3.87
C LEU A 61 -2.68 -0.12 -4.51
N ALA A 62 -3.55 -1.03 -4.03
CA ALA A 62 -3.71 -2.36 -4.61
C ALA A 62 -4.42 -2.31 -5.96
N VAL A 63 -5.50 -1.52 -6.07
CA VAL A 63 -6.28 -1.37 -7.30
C VAL A 63 -5.41 -0.83 -8.44
N TRP A 64 -4.58 0.18 -8.16
CA TRP A 64 -3.79 0.86 -9.18
C TRP A 64 -2.46 0.19 -9.50
N SER A 65 -1.91 -0.61 -8.58
CA SER A 65 -0.70 -1.40 -8.85
C SER A 65 -0.99 -2.73 -9.52
N ASP A 66 -2.16 -3.32 -9.29
CA ASP A 66 -2.49 -4.68 -9.70
C ASP A 66 -1.40 -5.68 -9.25
N ARG A 67 -1.06 -5.64 -7.95
CA ARG A 67 -0.03 -6.47 -7.33
C ARG A 67 -0.53 -7.21 -6.11
N THR A 68 0.22 -8.25 -5.74
CA THR A 68 -0.02 -8.99 -4.50
C THR A 68 0.55 -8.21 -3.31
N TYR A 69 -0.19 -8.16 -2.21
CA TYR A 69 0.26 -7.48 -1.01
C TYR A 69 0.48 -8.45 0.15
N LEU A 70 1.47 -8.16 0.98
CA LEU A 70 1.69 -8.84 2.25
C LEU A 70 0.52 -8.60 3.21
N VAL A 71 0.03 -7.36 3.26
CA VAL A 71 -1.16 -6.97 4.00
C VAL A 71 -1.80 -5.74 3.35
N LEU A 72 -3.13 -5.75 3.23
CA LEU A 72 -3.95 -4.63 2.76
C LEU A 72 -5.00 -4.32 3.80
N GLY A 73 -4.85 -3.20 4.51
CA GLY A 73 -5.84 -2.71 5.47
C GLY A 73 -6.06 -3.63 6.69
N PRO A 74 -6.12 -3.09 7.91
CA PRO A 74 -6.41 -3.90 9.09
C PRO A 74 -7.92 -4.23 9.25
N ARG A 75 -8.81 -3.60 8.46
CA ARG A 75 -10.27 -3.77 8.56
C ARG A 75 -10.81 -5.17 8.26
N PHE A 76 -10.01 -6.01 7.61
CA PHE A 76 -10.31 -7.42 7.37
C PHE A 76 -9.41 -8.35 8.17
N VAL A 77 -9.12 -7.99 9.43
CA VAL A 77 -8.46 -8.85 10.41
C VAL A 77 -9.51 -9.78 11.04
N PRO A 78 -9.68 -11.04 10.56
CA PRO A 78 -9.93 -12.13 11.47
C PRO A 78 -8.64 -12.36 12.29
N ASP A 79 -8.81 -12.94 13.46
CA ASP A 79 -7.85 -13.09 14.57
C ASP A 79 -6.57 -13.92 14.29
N SER A 80 -6.09 -13.95 13.04
CA SER A 80 -4.93 -14.74 12.61
C SER A 80 -3.62 -14.17 13.16
N PRO A 81 -2.85 -14.95 13.95
CA PRO A 81 -1.52 -14.54 14.39
C PRO A 81 -0.56 -14.24 13.24
N ALA A 82 -0.73 -14.90 12.08
CA ALA A 82 0.12 -14.67 10.92
C ALA A 82 -0.08 -13.27 10.32
N LYS A 83 -1.34 -12.82 10.20
CA LYS A 83 -1.67 -11.47 9.72
C LYS A 83 -1.15 -10.40 10.68
N ARG A 84 -1.33 -10.58 11.99
CA ARG A 84 -0.80 -9.66 13.01
C ARG A 84 0.72 -9.51 12.91
N ARG A 85 1.44 -10.61 12.71
CA ARG A 85 2.90 -10.57 12.47
C ARG A 85 3.28 -9.84 11.19
N ALA A 86 2.48 -9.97 10.12
CA ALA A 86 2.71 -9.27 8.87
C ALA A 86 2.51 -7.74 9.03
N VAL A 87 1.46 -7.32 9.75
CA VAL A 87 1.23 -5.91 10.10
C VAL A 87 2.39 -5.37 10.95
N ASP A 88 2.74 -6.06 12.05
CA ASP A 88 3.85 -5.68 12.92
C ASP A 88 5.16 -5.53 12.14
N LEU A 89 5.46 -6.50 11.28
CA LEU A 89 6.65 -6.47 10.44
C LEU A 89 6.68 -5.25 9.51
N SER A 90 5.57 -4.94 8.83
CA SER A 90 5.48 -3.79 7.94
C SER A 90 5.63 -2.47 8.69
N LEU A 91 4.94 -2.30 9.81
CA LEU A 91 5.00 -1.07 10.62
C LEU A 91 6.40 -0.85 11.21
N ARG A 92 7.01 -1.89 11.77
CA ARG A 92 8.36 -1.82 12.34
C ARG A 92 9.43 -1.56 11.29
N PHE A 93 9.30 -2.15 10.10
CA PHE A 93 10.23 -1.87 9.01
C PHE A 93 10.14 -0.41 8.56
N ALA A 94 8.94 0.15 8.45
CA ALA A 94 8.78 1.56 8.09
C ALA A 94 9.45 2.48 9.14
N GLU A 95 9.18 2.25 10.44
CA GLU A 95 9.62 3.16 11.50
C GLU A 95 11.07 2.97 11.95
N SER A 96 11.61 1.75 11.90
CA SER A 96 12.96 1.45 12.40
C SER A 96 13.56 0.30 11.61
N PRO A 97 13.96 0.53 10.35
CA PRO A 97 14.44 -0.53 9.47
C PRO A 97 15.75 -1.12 10.02
N THR A 98 15.84 -2.45 9.99
CA THR A 98 17.05 -3.18 10.33
C THR A 98 17.23 -4.33 9.35
N LYS A 99 18.47 -4.76 9.11
CA LYS A 99 18.77 -5.92 8.24
C LYS A 99 17.97 -7.18 8.60
N SER A 100 17.54 -7.34 9.85
CA SER A 100 16.69 -8.48 10.28
C SER A 100 15.25 -8.35 9.77
N LEU A 101 14.68 -7.14 9.83
CA LEU A 101 13.33 -6.88 9.33
C LEU A 101 13.29 -7.01 7.80
N CYS A 102 14.30 -6.51 7.09
CA CYS A 102 14.37 -6.65 5.63
C CYS A 102 14.43 -8.11 5.21
N ARG A 103 15.33 -8.90 5.82
CA ARG A 103 15.39 -10.35 5.59
C ARG A 103 14.07 -11.05 5.91
N SER A 104 13.32 -10.55 6.90
CA SER A 104 12.00 -11.09 7.21
C SER A 104 10.97 -10.77 6.12
N LEU A 105 10.98 -9.55 5.57
CA LEU A 105 10.15 -9.16 4.43
C LEU A 105 10.50 -9.97 3.17
N LEU A 106 11.79 -10.08 2.84
CA LEU A 106 12.28 -10.88 1.70
C LEU A 106 11.88 -12.36 1.83
N ARG A 107 11.99 -12.96 3.03
CA ARG A 107 11.50 -14.33 3.28
C ARG A 107 9.99 -14.48 3.10
N GLN A 108 9.23 -13.40 3.21
CA GLN A 108 7.80 -13.37 2.90
C GLN A 108 7.52 -13.14 1.40
N GLY A 109 8.57 -13.08 0.58
CA GLY A 109 8.51 -12.82 -0.86
C GLY A 109 8.32 -11.34 -1.21
N VAL A 110 8.43 -10.42 -0.25
CA VAL A 110 8.27 -8.98 -0.52
C VAL A 110 9.49 -8.48 -1.29
N GLU A 111 9.22 -7.85 -2.44
CA GLU A 111 10.23 -7.23 -3.29
C GLU A 111 10.21 -5.70 -3.15
N TRP A 112 9.01 -5.14 -2.96
CA TRP A 112 8.79 -3.70 -2.89
C TRP A 112 8.12 -3.30 -1.59
N PHE A 113 8.52 -2.15 -1.06
CA PHE A 113 7.89 -1.55 0.12
C PHE A 113 7.42 -0.13 -0.20
N VAL A 114 6.17 0.17 0.06
CA VAL A 114 5.62 1.53 -0.05
C VAL A 114 5.52 2.15 1.32
N VAL A 115 6.29 3.20 1.56
CA VAL A 115 6.25 4.00 2.77
C VAL A 115 5.28 5.16 2.58
N ASP A 116 4.33 5.31 3.50
CA ASP A 116 3.60 6.55 3.75
C ASP A 116 4.37 7.39 4.78
N GLN A 117 5.01 8.45 4.32
CA GLN A 117 5.88 9.34 5.10
C GLN A 117 5.11 10.20 6.11
N ARG A 118 3.77 10.27 5.99
CA ARG A 118 2.91 10.95 6.99
C ARG A 118 2.74 10.13 8.26
N LEU A 119 2.90 8.81 8.14
CA LEU A 119 2.67 7.84 9.23
C LEU A 119 3.96 7.35 9.88
N THR A 120 5.12 7.65 9.31
CA THR A 120 6.42 7.26 9.85
C THR A 120 7.28 8.48 10.13
N LYS A 121 8.16 8.41 11.13
CA LYS A 121 9.17 9.46 11.39
C LYS A 121 10.50 9.18 10.68
N ASN A 122 10.81 7.92 10.42
CA ASN A 122 12.02 7.55 9.71
C ASN A 122 12.01 8.10 8.27
N ARG A 123 13.19 8.44 7.76
CA ARG A 123 13.37 9.00 6.41
C ARG A 123 14.49 8.30 5.62
N SER A 124 15.02 7.19 6.14
CA SER A 124 16.06 6.42 5.46
C SER A 124 15.88 4.92 5.66
N TRP A 125 15.89 4.17 4.56
CA TRP A 125 15.82 2.70 4.52
C TRP A 125 17.07 2.08 3.87
N GLN A 126 18.12 2.88 3.65
CA GLN A 126 19.38 2.49 3.01
C GLN A 126 20.15 1.37 3.72
N VAL A 127 19.70 0.94 4.90
CA VAL A 127 20.25 -0.22 5.60
C VAL A 127 20.11 -1.52 4.80
N CYS A 128 19.15 -1.60 3.87
CA CYS A 128 18.85 -2.79 3.06
C CYS A 128 17.87 -2.54 1.89
N ALA A 129 17.64 -1.29 1.51
CA ALA A 129 16.67 -0.95 0.48
C ALA A 129 17.11 0.32 -0.24
N THR A 130 16.75 0.42 -1.51
CA THR A 130 16.98 1.60 -2.34
C THR A 130 15.67 2.26 -2.74
N THR A 131 15.67 3.59 -2.74
CA THR A 131 14.52 4.39 -3.19
C THR A 131 14.45 4.34 -4.71
N ALA A 132 13.37 3.77 -5.25
CA ALA A 132 13.15 3.68 -6.69
C ALA A 132 12.17 4.73 -7.20
N TYR A 133 11.26 5.20 -6.34
CA TYR A 133 10.34 6.29 -6.64
C TYR A 133 9.99 7.05 -5.37
N GLN A 134 9.80 8.36 -5.51
CA GLN A 134 9.40 9.23 -4.42
C GLN A 134 8.36 10.24 -4.91
N SER A 135 7.36 10.47 -4.08
CA SER A 135 6.39 11.56 -4.20
C SER A 135 6.41 12.40 -2.91
N GLU A 136 5.42 13.27 -2.71
CA GLU A 136 5.37 14.18 -1.57
C GLU A 136 5.21 13.46 -0.23
N ASN A 137 4.33 12.45 -0.20
CA ASN A 137 3.96 11.69 0.98
C ASN A 137 4.34 10.22 0.90
N PHE A 138 4.81 9.73 -0.26
CA PHE A 138 5.13 8.32 -0.44
C PHE A 138 6.53 8.09 -0.98
N GLU A 139 7.09 6.96 -0.57
CA GLU A 139 8.37 6.46 -1.06
C GLU A 139 8.25 4.98 -1.41
N VAL A 140 8.69 4.61 -2.60
CA VAL A 140 8.71 3.24 -3.08
C VAL A 140 10.15 2.74 -3.01
N LEU A 141 10.33 1.71 -2.21
CA LEU A 141 11.60 1.09 -1.92
C LEU A 141 11.68 -0.26 -2.61
N GLN A 142 12.83 -0.55 -3.22
CA GLN A 142 13.21 -1.90 -3.62
C GLN A 142 14.03 -2.54 -2.50
N LEU A 143 13.63 -3.73 -2.04
CA LEU A 143 14.38 -4.45 -1.01
C LEU A 143 15.59 -5.16 -1.63
N GLU A 144 16.74 -5.06 -0.96
CA GLU A 144 17.99 -5.68 -1.38
C GLU A 144 18.24 -6.99 -0.61
N PRO A 145 18.65 -8.08 -1.30
CA PRO A 145 18.94 -9.38 -0.69
C PRO A 145 19.97 -9.37 0.46
#